data_AF-A0A3M1IPK3-F1
#
_entry.id   AF-A0A3M1IPK3-F1
#
_cell.length_a   1.000
_cell.length_b   1.000
_cell.length_c   1.000
_cell.angle_alpha   90.00
_cell.angle_beta   90.00
_cell.angle_gamma   90.00
#
_symmetry.space_group_name_H-M   'P 1'
#
loop_
_entity.id
_entity.type
_entity.pdbx_description
1 polymer ?
#
loop_
_entity_poly.entity_id
_entity_poly.type
_entity_poly.pdbx_seq_one_letter_code
_entity_poly.pdbx_strand_id
1 'polypeptide(L)' 'MKTGTDPVPEPILEVENLCVDIKVPGGTLHAVQHVSFSLKQGETLCIVGESGCGKSITALSLMN' A
#
# COMPACT_ATOMS: atom_id res chain seq x y z
N MET A 1 -8.91 30.57 -9.18
CA MET A 1 -10.08 29.76 -8.77
C MET A 1 -10.15 28.59 -9.76
N LYS A 2 -9.88 27.35 -9.32
CA LYS A 2 -10.08 26.16 -10.16
C LYS A 2 -11.59 25.85 -10.17
N THR A 3 -12.18 25.82 -11.36
CA THR A 3 -13.60 25.53 -11.60
C THR A 3 -13.89 24.06 -11.30
N GLY A 4 -14.97 23.78 -10.57
CA GLY A 4 -15.31 22.46 -10.01
C GLY A 4 -15.79 21.40 -10.99
N THR A 5 -15.02 21.11 -12.05
CA THR A 5 -15.26 20.01 -13.01
C THR A 5 -13.98 19.36 -13.53
N ASP A 6 -12.81 19.64 -12.94
CA ASP A 6 -11.60 18.89 -13.28
C ASP A 6 -11.86 17.41 -12.95
N PRO A 7 -11.74 16.48 -13.92
CA PRO A 7 -11.91 15.06 -13.64
C PRO A 7 -10.92 14.67 -12.55
N VAL A 8 -11.41 14.03 -11.48
CA VAL A 8 -10.55 13.50 -10.44
C VAL A 8 -9.64 12.49 -11.12
N PRO A 9 -8.30 12.67 -11.10
CA PRO A 9 -7.40 11.77 -11.81
C PRO A 9 -7.64 10.35 -11.32
N GLU A 10 -7.85 9.43 -12.26
CA GLU A 10 -7.97 8.00 -11.93
C GLU A 10 -6.68 7.53 -11.24
N PRO A 11 -6.79 6.68 -10.20
CA PRO A 11 -5.63 6.13 -9.54
C PRO A 11 -4.79 5.30 -10.52
N ILE A 12 -3.47 5.50 -10.48
CA ILE A 12 -2.52 4.68 -11.24
C ILE A 12 -2.17 3.39 -10.50
N LEU A 13 -2.45 3.34 -9.20
CA LEU A 13 -2.33 2.18 -8.35
C LEU A 13 -3.49 2.19 -7.37
N GLU A 14 -4.19 1.08 -7.27
CA GLU A 14 -5.21 0.83 -6.27
C GLU A 14 -4.88 -0.49 -5.56
N VAL A 15 -4.77 -0.42 -4.25
CA VAL A 15 -4.49 -1.55 -3.38
C VAL A 15 -5.66 -1.69 -2.44
N GLU A 16 -6.31 -2.84 -2.49
CA GLU A 16 -7.44 -3.17 -1.63
C GLU A 16 -7.11 -4.38 -0.79
N ASN A 17 -7.25 -4.23 0.53
CA ASN A 17 -7.22 -5.31 1.50
C ASN A 17 -5.95 -6.19 1.41
N LEU A 18 -4.78 -5.58 1.15
CA LEU A 18 -3.52 -6.29 1.07
C LEU A 18 -3.24 -7.01 2.39
N CYS A 19 -3.13 -8.33 2.31
CA CYS A 19 -2.73 -9.21 3.38
C CYS A 19 -1.52 -10.03 2.93
N VAL A 20 -0.50 -10.10 3.77
CA VAL A 20 0.72 -10.86 3.46
C VAL A 20 1.07 -11.73 4.66
N ASP A 21 0.98 -13.04 4.44
CA ASP A 21 1.36 -14.07 5.40
C ASP A 21 2.72 -14.66 5.05
N ILE A 22 3.61 -14.70 6.03
CA ILE A 22 4.94 -15.28 5.90
C ILE A 22 5.00 -16.51 6.80
N LYS A 23 5.33 -17.66 6.20
CA LYS A 23 5.58 -18.88 6.97
C LYS A 23 6.91 -18.77 7.70
N VAL A 24 6.88 -18.96 9.01
CA VAL A 24 8.07 -18.93 9.88
C VAL A 24 8.13 -20.21 10.71
N PRO A 25 9.31 -20.63 11.20
CA PRO A 25 9.38 -21.71 12.18
C PRO A 25 8.51 -21.37 13.40
N GLY A 26 7.53 -22.23 13.71
CA GLY A 26 6.62 -22.02 14.83
C GLY A 26 5.28 -21.34 14.49
N GLY A 27 5.03 -20.96 13.23
CA GLY A 27 3.70 -20.49 12.83
C GLY A 27 3.66 -19.61 11.58
N THR A 28 2.63 -18.78 11.50
CA THR A 28 2.45 -17.78 10.44
C THR A 28 2.62 -16.40 11.04
N LEU A 29 3.49 -15.59 10.41
CA LEU A 29 3.60 -14.17 10.68
C LEU A 29 2.67 -13.40 9.73
N HIS A 30 1.66 -12.74 10.27
CA HIS A 30 0.78 -11.82 9.53
C HIS A 30 1.49 -10.47 9.35
N ALA A 31 2.37 -10.40 8.35
CA ALA A 31 3.30 -9.28 8.15
C ALA A 31 2.62 -8.00 7.65
N VAL A 32 1.52 -8.13 6.91
CA VAL A 32 0.66 -7.02 6.47
C VAL A 32 -0.79 -7.48 6.62
N GLN A 33 -1.64 -6.63 7.20
CA GLN A 33 -3.04 -6.97 7.49
C GLN A 33 -3.96 -5.86 7.00
N HIS A 34 -4.83 -6.19 6.04
CA HIS A 34 -5.92 -5.35 5.56
C HIS A 34 -5.50 -3.92 5.16
N VAL A 35 -4.38 -3.78 4.46
CA VAL A 35 -3.90 -2.46 3.99
C VAL A 35 -4.59 -2.09 2.68
N SER A 36 -5.25 -0.93 2.67
CA SER A 36 -5.88 -0.37 1.47
C SER A 36 -5.43 1.07 1.24
N PHE A 37 -5.04 1.40 0.01
CA PHE A 37 -4.71 2.76 -0.42
C PHE A 37 -4.76 2.89 -1.94
N SER A 38 -4.90 4.11 -2.43
CA SER A 38 -4.79 4.46 -3.85
C SER A 38 -3.68 5.49 -4.05
N LEU A 39 -2.99 5.44 -5.18
CA LEU A 39 -2.01 6.45 -5.59
C LEU A 39 -2.41 7.04 -6.94
N LYS A 40 -2.53 8.37 -7.03
CA LYS A 40 -2.85 9.05 -8.29
C LYS A 40 -1.59 9.42 -9.06
N GLN A 41 -1.78 9.74 -10.34
CA GLN A 41 -0.69 10.24 -11.17
C GLN A 41 -0.07 11.51 -10.57
N GLY A 42 1.25 11.52 -10.42
CA GLY A 42 2.02 12.66 -9.90
C GLY A 42 2.07 12.76 -8.37
N GLU A 43 1.41 11.86 -7.64
CA GLU A 43 1.53 11.76 -6.19
C GLU A 43 2.77 10.95 -5.77
N THR A 44 3.27 11.22 -4.57
CA THR A 44 4.33 10.43 -3.93
C THR A 44 3.77 9.75 -2.69
N LEU A 45 3.79 8.41 -2.65
CA LEU A 45 3.44 7.65 -1.46
C LEU A 45 4.68 7.41 -0.59
N CYS A 46 4.58 7.70 0.70
CA CYS A 46 5.60 7.38 1.70
C CYS A 46 5.03 6.44 2.76
N ILE A 47 5.69 5.30 2.97
CA ILE A 47 5.32 4.33 4.01
C ILE A 47 6.30 4.45 5.16
N VAL A 48 5.81 4.83 6.34
CA VAL A 48 6.62 5.10 7.55
C VAL A 48 6.14 4.29 8.74
N GLY A 49 7.02 4.09 9.72
CA GLY A 49 6.75 3.31 10.92
C GLY A 49 7.96 2.56 11.45
N GLU A 50 7.80 1.98 12.64
CA GLU A 50 8.86 1.26 13.37
C GLU A 50 9.44 0.07 12.58
N SER A 51 10.65 -0.35 12.94
CA SER A 51 11.25 -1.55 12.35
C SER A 51 10.34 -2.75 12.56
N GLY A 52 10.06 -3.51 11.49
CA GLY A 52 9.20 -4.71 11.55
C GLY A 52 7.69 -4.50 11.33
N CYS A 53 7.18 -3.27 11.18
CA CYS A 53 5.73 -3.04 11.00
C CYS A 53 5.17 -3.37 9.59
N GLY A 54 5.96 -3.98 8.71
CA GLY A 54 5.49 -4.41 7.38
C GLY A 54 5.82 -3.47 6.21
N LYS A 55 6.45 -2.31 6.42
CA LYS A 55 6.73 -1.31 5.35
C LYS A 55 7.36 -1.89 4.08
N SER A 56 8.48 -2.61 4.23
CA SER A 56 9.20 -3.20 3.09
C SER A 56 8.40 -4.33 2.45
N ILE A 57 7.63 -5.09 3.24
CA ILE A 57 6.76 -6.15 2.72
C ILE A 57 5.64 -5.54 1.89
N THR A 58 4.98 -4.49 2.39
CA THR A 58 3.99 -3.72 1.63
C THR A 58 4.57 -3.22 0.31
N ALA A 59 5.76 -2.60 0.32
CA ALA A 59 6.38 -2.09 -0.90
C ALA A 59 6.76 -3.20 -1.89
N LEU A 60 7.33 -4.31 -1.41
CA LEU A 60 7.68 -5.46 -2.24
C LEU A 60 6.46 -6.12 -2.87
N SER A 61 5.32 -6.18 -2.17
CA SER A 61 4.07 -6.72 -2.72
C SER A 61 3.51 -5.92 -3.90
N LEU A 62 3.97 -4.69 -4.12
CA LEU A 62 3.58 -3.86 -5.26
C LEU A 62 4.50 -4.04 -6.49
N MET A 63 5.68 -4.63 -6.29
CA MET A 63 6.73 -4.74 -7.30
C MET A 63 6.79 -6.18 -7.77
N ASN A 64 6.20 -6.48 -8.93
CA ASN A 64 6.26 -7.80 -9.56
C ASN A 64 7.47 -7.93 -10.49
#